data_AF-A0AAP0QCF8-F1
#
_entry.id   AF-A0AAP0QCF8-F1
#
_cell.length_a   1.000
_cell.length_b   1.000
_cell.length_c   1.000
_cell.angle_alpha   90.00
_cell.angle_beta   90.00
_cell.angle_gamma   90.00
#
_symmetry.space_group_name_H-M   'P 1'
#
loop_
_entity.id
_entity.type
_entity.pdbx_description
1 polymer ?
#
loop_
_entity_poly.entity_id
_entity_poly.type
_entity_poly.pdbx_seq_one_letter_code
_entity_poly.pdbx_strand_id
1 'polypeptide(L)'
;MQSHKTLTAISISILLTWLGLFNWASAEVDCTTVTTLVSSCSSFIEHGFPDPMPGSPCCEGVNSLNVIADTTENKQSVCSCVMSLISTYNTNATAIATLPGFCGVALGFVIDPNTDCSKYFLSIPL
;
A
#
# COMPACT_ATOMS: atom_id res chain seq x y z
N MET A 1 21.23 -48.90 23.37
CA MET A 1 19.84 -48.64 22.92
C MET A 1 19.31 -47.22 23.18
N GLN A 2 19.89 -46.42 24.09
CA GLN A 2 19.46 -45.02 24.33
C GLN A 2 20.07 -43.99 23.34
N SER A 3 21.31 -44.19 22.88
CA SER A 3 22.03 -43.25 22.01
C SER A 3 21.43 -43.09 20.60
N HIS A 4 20.79 -44.15 20.05
CA HIS A 4 20.08 -44.06 18.77
C HIS A 4 18.77 -43.27 18.87
N LYS A 5 18.06 -43.40 20.01
CA LYS A 5 16.76 -42.72 20.23
C LYS A 5 16.94 -41.21 20.37
N THR A 6 18.05 -40.78 20.98
CA THR A 6 18.40 -39.37 21.11
C THR A 6 18.87 -38.78 19.77
N LEU A 7 19.64 -39.52 18.96
CA LEU A 7 20.05 -39.06 17.62
C LEU A 7 18.86 -38.86 16.67
N THR A 8 17.90 -39.80 16.69
CA THR A 8 16.68 -39.68 15.88
C THR A 8 15.80 -38.53 16.35
N ALA A 9 15.69 -38.32 17.67
CA ALA A 9 14.91 -37.22 18.23
C ALA A 9 15.50 -35.85 17.85
N ILE A 10 16.83 -35.69 17.94
CA ILE A 10 17.52 -34.44 17.57
C ILE A 10 17.34 -34.14 16.07
N SER A 11 17.43 -35.16 15.22
CA SER A 11 17.27 -35.00 13.76
C SER A 11 15.85 -34.56 13.37
N ILE A 12 14.82 -35.10 14.04
CA ILE A 12 13.42 -34.72 13.84
C ILE A 12 13.16 -33.29 14.32
N SER A 13 13.76 -32.89 15.45
CA SER A 13 13.64 -31.52 15.97
C SER A 13 14.25 -30.47 15.06
N ILE A 14 15.34 -30.79 14.34
CA ILE A 14 16.00 -29.88 13.38
C ILE A 14 15.19 -29.77 12.07
N LEU A 15 14.57 -30.85 11.61
CA LEU A 15 13.70 -30.84 10.44
C LEU A 15 12.39 -30.07 10.68
N LEU A 16 11.85 -30.11 11.89
CA LEU A 16 10.63 -29.37 12.27
C LEU A 16 10.85 -27.86 12.36
N THR A 17 12.06 -27.41 12.70
CA THR A 17 12.37 -25.97 12.79
C THR A 17 12.58 -25.31 11.43
N TRP A 18 12.95 -26.05 10.38
CA TRP A 18 13.05 -25.51 9.02
C TRP A 18 11.70 -25.35 8.30
N LEU A 19 10.65 -26.08 8.73
CA LEU A 19 9.31 -25.98 8.17
C LEU A 19 8.50 -24.76 8.65
N GLY A 20 8.98 -24.06 9.69
CA GLY A 20 8.27 -22.92 10.30
C GLY A 20 8.65 -21.53 9.79
N LEU A 21 9.61 -21.42 8.86
CA LEU A 21 10.18 -20.12 8.45
C LEU A 21 9.75 -19.63 7.07
N PHE A 22 8.81 -20.33 6.40
CA PHE A 22 8.17 -19.78 5.20
C PHE A 22 7.00 -18.89 5.61
N ASN A 23 7.31 -17.74 6.19
CA ASN A 23 6.36 -16.65 6.31
C ASN A 23 6.28 -15.92 4.97
N TRP A 24 5.44 -16.45 4.07
CA TRP A 24 4.88 -15.68 2.97
C TRP A 24 4.04 -14.52 3.56
N ALA A 25 4.71 -13.46 4.01
CA ALA A 25 4.03 -12.20 4.24
C ALA A 25 3.62 -11.67 2.87
N SER A 26 2.40 -11.96 2.43
CA SER A 26 1.69 -11.03 1.58
C SER A 26 1.60 -9.73 2.39
N ALA A 27 2.46 -8.78 2.05
CA ALA A 27 2.40 -7.45 2.63
C ALA A 27 1.14 -6.78 2.06
N GLU A 28 -0.01 -7.07 2.67
CA GLU A 28 -1.24 -6.32 2.46
C GLU A 28 -0.93 -4.85 2.75
N VAL A 29 -1.17 -3.98 1.78
CA VAL A 29 -0.95 -2.54 1.94
C VAL A 29 -2.00 -2.01 2.92
N ASP A 30 -1.58 -1.78 4.16
CA ASP A 30 -2.47 -1.20 5.18
C ASP A 30 -2.73 0.29 4.94
N CYS A 31 -3.97 0.75 5.19
CA CYS A 31 -4.35 2.15 4.99
C CYS A 31 -3.60 3.14 5.89
N THR A 32 -3.02 2.68 7.02
CA THR A 32 -2.13 3.50 7.83
C THR A 32 -0.85 3.85 7.06
N THR A 33 -0.35 2.93 6.23
CA THR A 33 0.79 3.19 5.35
C THR A 33 0.43 4.26 4.32
N VAL A 34 -0.73 4.11 3.66
CA VAL A 34 -1.22 5.09 2.68
C VAL A 34 -1.37 6.48 3.32
N THR A 35 -1.99 6.54 4.50
CA THR A 35 -2.21 7.78 5.26
C THR A 35 -0.88 8.42 5.65
N THR A 36 0.08 7.62 6.09
CA THR A 36 1.42 8.09 6.46
C THR A 36 2.14 8.70 5.26
N LEU A 37 2.05 8.06 4.09
CA LEU A 37 2.68 8.53 2.86
C LEU A 37 2.07 9.86 2.35
N VAL A 38 0.78 10.10 2.58
CA VAL A 38 0.15 11.39 2.24
C VAL A 38 0.19 12.43 3.37
N SER A 39 0.72 12.09 4.55
CA SER A 39 0.73 12.99 5.70
C SER A 39 1.55 14.26 5.46
N SER A 40 2.62 14.17 4.66
CA SER A 40 3.44 15.30 4.22
C SER A 40 2.70 16.25 3.27
N CYS A 41 1.50 15.89 2.81
CA CYS A 41 0.64 16.70 1.95
C CYS A 41 -0.47 17.43 2.72
N SER A 42 -0.53 17.30 4.05
CA SER A 42 -1.62 17.83 4.89
C SER A 42 -1.91 19.31 4.63
N SER A 43 -0.89 20.16 4.51
CA SER A 43 -1.09 21.60 4.26
C SER A 43 -1.89 21.86 2.97
N PHE A 44 -1.56 21.17 1.88
CA PHE A 44 -2.31 21.28 0.63
C PHE A 44 -3.70 20.64 0.74
N ILE A 45 -3.80 19.48 1.40
CA ILE A 45 -5.10 18.82 1.60
C ILE A 45 -6.05 19.71 2.41
N GLU A 46 -5.58 20.37 3.45
CA GLU A 46 -6.40 21.18 4.35
C GLU A 46 -6.71 22.58 3.80
N HIS A 47 -5.75 23.21 3.13
CA HIS A 47 -5.86 24.62 2.73
C HIS A 47 -5.95 24.83 1.22
N GLY A 48 -5.61 23.81 0.42
CA GLY A 48 -5.50 23.91 -1.04
C GLY A 48 -4.24 24.64 -1.53
N PHE A 49 -3.30 25.01 -0.64
CA PHE A 49 -2.05 25.68 -0.99
C PHE A 49 -0.96 25.42 0.06
N PRO A 50 0.34 25.60 -0.29
CA PRO A 50 0.86 25.74 -1.66
C PRO A 50 0.69 24.45 -2.46
N ASP A 51 0.63 24.57 -3.79
CA ASP A 51 0.56 23.42 -4.68
C ASP A 51 1.78 22.50 -4.48
N PRO A 52 1.58 21.17 -4.39
CA PRO A 52 2.69 20.23 -4.28
C PRO A 52 3.53 20.27 -5.56
N MET A 53 4.84 20.37 -5.39
CA MET A 53 5.79 20.34 -6.51
C MET A 53 6.50 18.98 -6.59
N PRO A 54 6.79 18.46 -7.79
CA PRO A 54 7.64 17.27 -7.95
C PRO A 54 8.97 17.41 -7.20
N GLY A 55 9.37 16.35 -6.49
CA GLY A 55 10.56 16.36 -5.62
C GLY A 55 10.35 16.95 -4.22
N SER A 56 9.14 17.42 -3.89
CA SER A 56 8.77 17.76 -2.51
C SER A 56 8.52 16.50 -1.67
N PRO A 57 8.63 16.57 -0.33
CA PRO A 57 8.31 15.45 0.56
C PRO A 57 6.87 14.92 0.39
N CYS A 58 5.93 15.79 0.01
CA CYS A 58 4.57 15.39 -0.35
C CYS A 58 4.59 14.47 -1.59
N CYS A 59 5.21 14.93 -2.68
CA CYS A 59 5.24 14.17 -3.92
C CYS A 59 6.11 12.91 -3.86
N GLU A 60 7.13 12.87 -3.01
CA GLU A 60 7.86 11.62 -2.72
C GLU A 60 6.97 10.58 -2.03
N GLY A 61 6.10 11.02 -1.11
CA GLY A 61 5.09 10.17 -0.49
C GLY A 61 4.07 9.64 -1.51
N VAL A 62 3.55 10.52 -2.37
CA VAL A 62 2.63 10.14 -3.46
C VAL A 62 3.29 9.19 -4.46
N ASN A 63 4.57 9.41 -4.81
CA ASN A 63 5.32 8.50 -5.67
C ASN A 63 5.51 7.13 -4.99
N SER A 64 5.72 7.10 -3.67
CA SER A 64 5.81 5.86 -2.91
C SER A 64 4.50 5.06 -2.95
N LEU A 65 3.33 5.72 -3.01
CA LEU A 65 2.05 5.04 -3.25
C LEU A 65 2.05 4.30 -4.59
N ASN A 66 2.59 4.91 -5.64
CA ASN A 66 2.71 4.27 -6.95
C ASN A 66 3.68 3.07 -6.90
N VAL A 67 4.77 3.18 -6.14
CA VAL A 67 5.76 2.11 -5.98
C VAL A 67 5.16 0.91 -5.24
N ILE A 68 4.37 1.12 -4.18
CA ILE A 68 3.74 0.02 -3.45
C ILE A 68 2.50 -0.53 -4.17
N ALA A 69 1.88 0.26 -5.06
CA ALA A 69 0.78 -0.17 -5.93
C ALA A 69 1.30 -0.92 -7.19
N ASP A 70 2.28 -1.81 -7.01
CA ASP A 70 2.94 -2.55 -8.08
C ASP A 70 2.13 -3.75 -8.56
N THR A 71 1.43 -4.42 -7.64
CA THR A 71 0.55 -5.54 -7.91
C THR A 71 -0.91 -5.10 -8.02
N THR A 72 -1.73 -5.96 -8.65
CA THR A 72 -3.18 -5.78 -8.70
C THR A 72 -3.79 -5.68 -7.30
N GLU A 73 -3.45 -6.59 -6.39
CA GLU A 73 -3.96 -6.57 -5.00
C GLU A 73 -3.57 -5.27 -4.30
N ASN A 74 -2.31 -4.85 -4.40
CA ASN A 74 -1.87 -3.60 -3.79
C ASN A 74 -2.56 -2.37 -4.38
N LYS A 75 -2.79 -2.32 -5.70
CA LYS A 75 -3.56 -1.23 -6.33
C LYS A 75 -4.96 -1.13 -5.75
N GLN A 76 -5.61 -2.24 -5.46
CA GLN A 76 -6.94 -2.25 -4.88
C GLN A 76 -6.93 -1.77 -3.44
N SER A 77 -5.97 -2.22 -2.64
CA SER A 77 -5.80 -1.76 -1.27
C SER A 77 -5.52 -0.26 -1.24
N VAL A 78 -4.55 0.22 -2.03
CA VAL A 78 -4.25 1.66 -2.15
C VAL A 78 -5.47 2.44 -2.63
N CYS A 79 -6.17 1.99 -3.68
CA CYS A 79 -7.40 2.62 -4.16
C CYS A 79 -8.45 2.74 -3.04
N SER A 80 -8.72 1.63 -2.35
CA SER A 80 -9.74 1.58 -1.29
C SER A 80 -9.38 2.51 -0.12
N CYS A 81 -8.11 2.55 0.26
CA CYS A 81 -7.61 3.46 1.28
C CYS A 81 -7.75 4.93 0.87
N VAL A 82 -7.40 5.28 -0.39
CA VAL A 82 -7.55 6.65 -0.89
C VAL A 82 -9.04 7.05 -0.97
N MET A 83 -9.93 6.16 -1.40
CA MET A 83 -11.38 6.43 -1.39
C MET A 83 -11.91 6.61 0.04
N SER A 84 -11.41 5.82 0.99
CA SER A 84 -11.75 5.98 2.41
C SER A 84 -11.31 7.34 2.93
N LEU A 85 -10.09 7.79 2.61
CA LEU A 85 -9.60 9.14 2.94
C LEU A 85 -10.49 10.24 2.35
N ILE A 86 -10.91 10.11 1.09
CA ILE A 86 -11.84 11.06 0.47
C ILE A 86 -13.18 11.12 1.20
N SER A 87 -13.69 9.96 1.63
CA SER A 87 -14.93 9.88 2.41
C SER A 87 -14.78 10.55 3.78
N THR A 88 -13.66 10.32 4.47
CA THR A 88 -13.34 10.95 5.76
C THR A 88 -13.14 12.46 5.65
N TYR A 89 -12.41 12.91 4.63
CA TYR A 89 -12.09 14.31 4.39
C TYR A 89 -12.95 14.90 3.26
N ASN A 90 -14.27 14.76 3.38
CA ASN A 90 -15.20 15.09 2.29
C ASN A 90 -15.08 16.53 1.78
N THR A 91 -14.78 17.49 2.66
CA THR A 91 -14.54 18.91 2.29
C THR A 91 -13.28 19.11 1.46
N ASN A 92 -12.31 18.19 1.58
CA ASN A 92 -10.99 18.24 0.95
C ASN A 92 -10.83 17.17 -0.14
N ALA A 93 -11.93 16.52 -0.53
CA ALA A 93 -11.95 15.45 -1.52
C ALA A 93 -11.23 15.85 -2.82
N THR A 94 -11.48 17.06 -3.31
CA THR A 94 -10.84 17.59 -4.52
C THR A 94 -9.32 17.74 -4.37
N ALA A 95 -8.84 18.18 -3.21
CA ALA A 95 -7.41 18.32 -2.95
C ALA A 95 -6.73 16.95 -2.94
N ILE A 96 -7.34 15.95 -2.29
CA ILE A 96 -6.84 14.57 -2.28
C ILE A 96 -6.84 13.98 -3.70
N ALA A 97 -7.91 14.19 -4.47
CA ALA A 97 -8.05 13.65 -5.82
C ALA A 97 -7.07 14.25 -6.84
N THR A 98 -6.70 15.52 -6.67
CA THR A 98 -5.79 16.23 -7.60
C THR A 98 -4.31 16.05 -7.25
N LEU A 99 -4.01 15.56 -6.05
CA LEU A 99 -2.66 15.38 -5.52
C LEU A 99 -1.72 14.60 -6.47
N PRO A 100 -2.11 13.46 -7.06
CA PRO A 100 -1.23 12.74 -7.99
C PRO A 100 -0.93 13.54 -9.25
N GLY A 101 -1.90 14.34 -9.72
CA GLY A 101 -1.73 15.21 -10.88
C GLY A 101 -0.67 16.30 -10.66
N PHE A 102 -0.71 16.98 -9.51
CA PHE A 102 0.32 17.95 -9.14
C PHE A 102 1.72 17.33 -9.03
N CYS A 103 1.79 16.10 -8.54
CA CYS A 103 3.05 15.36 -8.41
C CYS A 103 3.53 14.68 -9.70
N GLY A 104 2.74 14.70 -10.78
CA GLY A 104 3.05 13.99 -12.02
C GLY A 104 3.06 12.47 -11.88
N VAL A 105 2.32 11.93 -10.92
CA VAL A 105 2.27 10.49 -10.58
C VAL A 105 0.96 9.89 -11.10
N ALA A 106 1.06 8.77 -11.82
CA ALA A 106 -0.09 8.00 -12.29
C ALA A 106 -0.22 6.70 -11.48
N LEU A 107 -1.19 6.64 -10.55
CA LEU A 107 -1.41 5.48 -9.66
C LEU A 107 -2.04 4.26 -10.36
N GLY A 108 -2.33 4.34 -11.66
CA GLY A 108 -2.96 3.26 -12.42
C GLY A 108 -4.45 3.06 -12.16
N PHE A 109 -5.07 3.95 -11.40
CA PHE A 109 -6.52 4.04 -11.20
C PHE A 109 -6.99 5.50 -11.19
N VAL A 110 -8.28 5.71 -11.41
CA VAL A 110 -8.89 7.05 -11.34
C VAL A 110 -9.28 7.33 -9.89
N ILE A 111 -9.04 8.54 -9.42
CA ILE A 111 -9.52 8.98 -8.11
C ILE A 111 -10.80 9.79 -8.30
N ASP A 112 -11.93 9.12 -8.09
CA ASP A 112 -13.28 9.70 -8.12
C ASP A 112 -14.11 9.09 -6.97
N PRO A 113 -15.02 9.84 -6.32
CA PRO A 113 -15.91 9.31 -5.28
C PRO A 113 -16.71 8.06 -5.68
N ASN A 114 -16.89 7.77 -6.97
CA ASN A 114 -17.60 6.60 -7.48
C ASN A 114 -16.66 5.53 -8.05
N THR A 115 -15.36 5.62 -7.79
CA THR A 115 -14.39 4.64 -8.27
C THR A 115 -14.64 3.28 -7.65
N ASP A 116 -14.86 2.27 -8.51
CA ASP A 116 -14.94 0.88 -8.09
C ASP A 116 -13.53 0.26 -8.08
N CYS A 117 -12.91 0.22 -6.89
CA CYS A 117 -11.58 -0.35 -6.70
C CYS A 117 -11.51 -1.86 -7.04
N SER A 118 -12.64 -2.57 -7.10
CA SER A 118 -12.69 -4.00 -7.46
C SER A 118 -12.35 -4.23 -8.94
N LYS A 119 -12.53 -3.22 -9.80
CA LYS A 119 -12.25 -3.31 -11.24
C LYS A 119 -10.78 -3.55 -11.54
N TYR A 120 -9.90 -3.13 -10.65
CA TYR A 120 -8.45 -3.32 -10.81
C TYR A 120 -8.02 -4.78 -10.54
N PHE A 121 -8.89 -5.65 -10.00
CA PHE A 121 -8.65 -7.10 -9.85
C PHE A 121 -8.35 -7.81 -11.19
N LEU A 122 -8.90 -7.28 -12.29
CA LEU A 122 -8.90 -7.94 -13.59
C LEU A 122 -7.68 -7.62 -14.46
N SER A 123 -6.76 -6.77 -14.00
CA SER A 123 -5.50 -6.49 -14.73
C SER A 123 -4.44 -7.58 -14.51
N ILE A 124 -4.83 -8.85 -14.60
CA ILE A 124 -3.89 -9.98 -14.65
C ILE A 124 -3.32 -10.03 -16.08
N PRO A 125 -1.99 -10.03 -16.28
CA PRO A 125 -1.43 -10.46 -17.55
C PRO A 125 -1.66 -11.97 -17.68
N LEU A 126 -2.44 -12.38 -18.67
CA LEU A 126 -2.47 -13.77 -19.12
C LEU A 126 -1.13 -14.13 -19.79
#